data_AF-A0A382P310-F1
#
_entry.id   AF-A0A382P310-F1
#
_cell.length_a   1.000
_cell.length_b   1.000
_cell.length_c   1.000
_cell.angle_alpha   90.00
_cell.angle_beta   90.00
_cell.angle_gamma   90.00
#
_symmetry.space_group_name_H-M   'P 1'
#
loop_
_entity.id
_entity.type
_entity.pdbx_description
1 polymer ?
#
loop_
_entity_poly.entity_id
_entity_poly.type
_entity_poly.pdbx_seq_one_letter_code
_entity_poly.pdbx_strand_id
1 'polypeptide(L)'
;WRNNQDMFDKIRNYFSNLKKHKYFHYHVRNKTIDEICSIIRRWHMKEVGRGNKCIIAYDYIKLTGEKVDKNWAEHQAIGEKIDKLKRISEELNVPIVTAMQMNRAGENQNRRSSTLTDDSSAIALSDRLQWFASFVSIFRRKTVDEIAMDGRQFGSHKLIPLKTRFQGKDAAGHQDIIRRPIIEETEGREIHSERLEYNYLNFEVDNFLVEDRGSLADVVEATTQRFDIEEARVMGDGSTTI
;
A
#
# COMPACT_ATOMS: atom_id res chain seq x y z
N TRP A 1 8.70 -16.73 26.47
CA TRP A 1 9.70 -16.98 25.42
C TRP A 1 11.04 -17.46 25.99
N ARG A 2 11.62 -16.83 27.02
CA ARG A 2 12.95 -17.22 27.56
C ARG A 2 13.06 -18.67 28.07
N ASN A 3 11.94 -19.28 28.47
CA ASN A 3 11.90 -20.65 28.98
C ASN A 3 11.62 -21.69 27.88
N ASN A 4 11.45 -21.27 26.63
CA ASN A 4 11.31 -22.16 25.47
C ASN A 4 12.58 -22.02 24.63
N GLN A 5 13.37 -23.10 24.54
CA GLN A 5 14.69 -23.08 23.91
C GLN A 5 14.63 -22.67 22.43
N ASP A 6 13.69 -23.23 21.66
CA ASP A 6 13.49 -22.88 20.24
C ASP A 6 13.15 -21.39 20.05
N MET A 7 12.24 -20.86 20.86
CA MET A 7 11.94 -19.42 20.82
C MET A 7 13.12 -18.55 21.25
N PHE A 8 13.89 -18.99 22.25
CA PHE A 8 15.07 -18.28 22.72
C PHE A 8 16.11 -18.16 21.60
N ASP A 9 16.41 -19.26 20.93
CA ASP A 9 17.40 -19.30 19.85
C ASP A 9 16.95 -18.47 18.65
N LYS A 10 15.67 -18.57 18.23
CA LYS A 10 15.08 -17.72 17.19
C LYS A 10 15.21 -16.23 17.50
N ILE A 11 14.82 -15.83 18.72
CA ILE A 11 14.86 -14.42 19.14
C ILE A 11 16.31 -13.91 19.23
N ARG A 12 17.23 -14.71 19.76
CA ARG A 12 18.65 -14.33 19.86
C ARG A 12 19.30 -14.18 18.50
N ASN A 13 19.05 -15.11 17.58
CA ASN A 13 19.54 -15.03 16.20
C ASN A 13 18.99 -13.78 15.50
N TYR A 14 17.70 -13.49 15.67
CA TYR A 14 17.09 -12.29 15.13
C TYR A 14 17.72 -11.01 15.71
N PHE A 15 17.92 -10.92 17.03
CA PHE A 15 18.57 -9.76 17.64
C PHE A 15 20.00 -9.54 17.14
N SER A 16 20.76 -10.61 16.91
CA SER A 16 22.11 -10.54 16.34
C SER A 16 22.09 -9.98 14.91
N ASN A 17 21.10 -10.36 14.11
CA ASN A 17 20.89 -9.78 12.78
C ASN A 17 20.39 -8.33 12.84
N LEU A 18 19.46 -8.02 13.74
CA LEU A 18 18.88 -6.70 13.89
C LEU A 18 19.94 -5.65 14.28
N LYS A 19 20.92 -6.03 15.11
CA LYS A 19 22.06 -5.17 15.48
C LYS A 19 22.95 -4.76 14.31
N LYS A 20 22.90 -5.47 13.17
CA LYS A 20 23.65 -5.09 11.96
C LYS A 20 23.04 -3.87 11.28
N HIS A 21 21.77 -3.59 11.52
CA HIS A 21 21.06 -2.47 10.92
C HIS A 21 21.06 -1.27 11.87
N LYS A 22 21.30 -0.07 11.32
CA LYS A 22 21.15 1.19 12.07
C LYS A 22 19.70 1.64 12.00
N TYR A 23 18.96 1.44 13.08
CA TYR A 23 17.60 1.92 13.23
C TYR A 23 17.44 2.67 14.55
N PHE A 24 16.57 3.67 14.56
CA PHE A 24 16.29 4.48 15.73
C PHE A 24 14.78 4.60 15.87
N HIS A 25 14.28 4.35 17.08
CA HIS A 25 12.86 4.45 17.38
C HIS A 25 12.64 5.51 18.46
N TYR A 26 11.81 6.51 18.13
CA TYR A 26 11.48 7.61 19.02
C TYR A 26 9.99 7.64 19.29
N HIS A 27 9.62 7.62 20.58
CA HIS A 27 8.24 7.85 20.99
C HIS A 27 7.93 9.35 20.98
N VAL A 28 7.08 9.79 20.06
CA VAL A 28 6.72 11.22 19.85
C VAL A 28 5.31 11.57 20.32
N ARG A 29 4.85 10.94 21.42
CA ARG A 29 3.50 11.15 21.97
C ARG A 29 3.28 12.64 22.31
N ASN A 30 2.10 13.15 21.92
CA ASN A 30 1.62 14.52 22.20
C ASN A 30 2.54 15.64 21.69
N LYS A 31 3.37 15.35 20.68
CA LYS A 31 4.22 16.37 20.07
C LYS A 31 3.49 17.10 18.96
N THR A 32 3.72 18.41 18.87
CA THR A 32 3.30 19.19 17.71
C THR A 32 4.15 18.83 16.51
N ILE A 33 3.70 19.19 15.32
CA ILE A 33 4.45 18.89 14.10
C ILE A 33 5.80 19.61 14.06
N ASP A 34 5.91 20.81 14.63
CA ASP A 34 7.16 21.56 14.68
C ASP A 34 8.19 20.90 15.62
N GLU A 35 7.72 20.32 16.72
CA GLU A 35 8.56 19.52 17.61
C GLU A 35 9.05 18.25 16.91
N ILE A 36 8.17 17.58 16.14
CA ILE A 36 8.53 16.39 15.35
C ILE A 36 9.59 16.75 14.31
N CYS A 37 9.40 17.83 13.55
CA CYS A 37 10.39 18.32 12.60
C CYS A 37 11.73 18.64 13.29
N SER A 38 11.69 19.24 14.47
CA SER A 38 12.90 19.52 15.25
C SER A 38 13.63 18.26 15.72
N ILE A 39 12.88 17.21 16.09
CA ILE A 39 13.46 15.89 16.43
C ILE A 39 14.12 15.27 15.21
N ILE A 40 13.44 15.27 14.07
CA ILE A 40 13.97 14.74 12.81
C ILE A 40 15.28 15.44 12.45
N ARG A 41 15.34 16.78 12.48
CA ARG A 41 16.58 17.53 12.19
C ARG A 41 17.72 17.15 13.12
N ARG A 42 17.47 17.12 14.43
CA ARG A 42 18.50 16.77 15.43
C ARG A 42 19.01 15.35 15.23
N TRP A 43 18.11 14.40 15.03
CA TRP A 43 18.47 13.01 14.77
C TRP A 43 19.28 12.88 13.49
N HIS A 44 18.81 13.46 12.39
CA HIS A 44 19.50 13.40 11.10
C HIS A 44 20.92 13.97 11.20
N MET A 45 21.09 15.15 11.79
CA MET A 45 22.42 15.76 11.92
C MET A 45 23.36 14.97 12.84
N LYS A 46 22.82 14.33 13.89
CA LYS A 46 23.62 13.60 14.88
C LYS A 46 24.01 12.19 14.41
N GLU A 47 23.05 11.44 13.86
CA GLU A 47 23.19 10.00 13.61
C GLU A 47 23.45 9.66 12.14
N VAL A 48 22.96 10.49 11.20
CA VAL A 48 23.04 10.24 9.76
C VAL A 48 24.12 11.11 9.11
N GLY A 49 24.11 12.42 9.36
CA GLY A 49 24.97 13.40 8.72
C GLY A 49 24.43 13.86 7.35
N ARG A 50 24.88 15.03 6.88
CA ARG A 50 24.41 15.63 5.62
C ARG A 50 24.79 14.78 4.40
N GLY A 51 23.85 14.60 3.47
CA GLY A 51 24.07 13.88 2.21
C GLY A 51 24.05 12.35 2.32
N ASN A 52 23.95 11.81 3.54
CA ASN A 52 23.86 10.36 3.74
C ASN A 52 22.42 9.87 3.59
N LYS A 53 22.27 8.68 3.02
CA LYS A 53 20.96 8.08 2.76
C LYS A 53 20.32 7.61 4.07
N CYS A 54 19.07 7.99 4.28
CA CYS A 54 18.21 7.39 5.30
C CYS A 54 16.75 7.43 4.85
N ILE A 55 15.88 6.81 5.64
CA ILE A 55 14.42 6.87 5.48
C ILE A 55 13.85 7.27 6.83
N ILE A 56 12.87 8.16 6.82
CA ILE A 56 12.11 8.52 8.02
C ILE A 56 10.72 7.91 7.90
N ALA A 57 10.34 7.07 8.87
CA ALA A 57 8.99 6.56 9.02
C ALA A 57 8.29 7.30 10.16
N TYR A 58 7.13 7.90 9.88
CA TYR A 58 6.29 8.56 10.87
C TYR A 58 4.93 7.85 10.96
N ASP A 59 4.67 7.24 12.10
CA ASP A 59 3.43 6.50 12.38
C ASP A 59 2.64 7.19 13.50
N TYR A 60 1.50 7.81 13.25
CA TYR A 60 0.86 8.16 11.98
C TYR A 60 0.37 9.61 12.07
N ILE A 61 -0.01 10.21 10.95
CA ILE A 61 -0.62 11.56 10.98
C ILE A 61 -2.02 11.46 11.59
N LYS A 62 -2.23 12.19 12.68
CA LYS A 62 -3.53 12.36 13.33
C LYS A 62 -3.79 13.82 13.71
N LEU A 63 -5.07 14.16 13.84
CA LEU A 63 -5.52 15.39 14.49
C LEU A 63 -5.21 15.28 15.99
N THR A 64 -4.51 16.28 16.53
CA THR A 64 -4.07 16.28 17.93
C THR A 64 -4.67 17.48 18.65
N GLY A 65 -5.87 17.33 19.23
CA GLY A 65 -6.38 18.21 20.30
C GLY A 65 -6.43 19.72 20.02
N GLU A 66 -6.28 20.16 18.78
CA GLU A 66 -6.49 21.54 18.38
C GLU A 66 -7.99 21.83 18.58
N LYS A 67 -8.34 22.99 19.14
CA LYS A 67 -9.74 23.43 19.23
C LYS A 67 -10.21 23.79 17.82
N VAL A 68 -10.53 22.76 17.04
CA VAL A 68 -10.90 22.88 15.65
C VAL A 68 -12.41 23.12 15.58
N ASP A 69 -12.83 24.31 15.16
CA ASP A 69 -14.25 24.55 14.89
C ASP A 69 -14.66 23.79 13.61
N LYS A 70 -15.30 22.64 13.87
CA LYS A 70 -16.36 21.93 13.13
C LYS A 70 -16.20 21.39 11.71
N ASN A 71 -15.10 21.58 10.96
CA ASN A 71 -14.66 20.67 9.85
C ASN A 71 -13.60 21.34 8.96
N TRP A 72 -13.78 22.62 8.62
CA TRP A 72 -12.87 23.34 7.70
C TRP A 72 -11.44 23.42 8.23
N ALA A 73 -11.30 23.59 9.55
CA ALA A 73 -9.99 23.70 10.18
C ALA A 73 -9.28 22.34 10.34
N GLU A 74 -9.96 21.19 10.21
CA GLU A 74 -9.31 19.87 10.22
C GLU A 74 -8.53 19.62 8.92
N HIS A 75 -9.15 19.94 7.77
CA HIS A 75 -8.52 19.90 6.45
C HIS A 75 -7.27 20.78 6.40
N GLN A 76 -7.37 21.98 6.99
CA GLN A 76 -6.27 22.91 7.06
C GLN A 76 -5.14 22.43 7.96
N ALA A 77 -5.47 21.92 9.16
CA ALA A 77 -4.47 21.41 10.12
C ALA A 77 -3.67 20.24 9.53
N ILE A 78 -4.32 19.28 8.88
CA ILE A 78 -3.63 18.16 8.24
C ILE A 78 -2.78 18.62 7.06
N GLY A 79 -3.31 19.55 6.25
CA GLY A 79 -2.55 20.17 5.17
C GLY A 79 -1.26 20.83 5.66
N GLU A 80 -1.33 21.60 6.76
CA GLU A 80 -0.16 22.25 7.35
C GLU A 80 0.86 21.23 7.87
N LYS A 81 0.39 20.14 8.52
CA LYS A 81 1.29 19.09 9.00
C LYS A 81 2.08 18.45 7.87
N ILE A 82 1.42 18.21 6.74
CA ILE A 82 2.05 17.55 5.59
C ILE A 82 2.95 18.49 4.83
N ASP A 83 2.59 19.76 4.69
CA ASP A 83 3.49 20.77 4.14
C ASP A 83 4.78 20.87 4.97
N LYS A 84 4.67 20.87 6.31
CA LYS A 84 5.85 20.85 7.20
C LYS A 84 6.70 19.58 7.02
N LEU A 85 6.09 18.41 6.90
CA LEU A 85 6.81 17.16 6.61
C LEU A 85 7.47 17.17 5.22
N LYS A 86 6.81 17.75 4.22
CA LYS A 86 7.34 17.90 2.87
C LYS A 86 8.55 18.82 2.85
N ARG A 87 8.47 19.97 3.53
CA ARG A 87 9.59 20.92 3.66
C ARG A 87 10.80 20.29 4.34
N ILE A 88 10.61 19.53 5.42
CA ILE A 88 11.77 18.87 6.07
C ILE A 88 12.33 17.72 5.24
N SER A 89 11.49 17.00 4.48
CA SER A 89 11.94 16.01 3.50
C SER A 89 12.85 16.65 2.45
N GLU A 90 12.48 17.82 1.93
CA GLU A 90 13.27 18.58 0.96
C GLU A 90 14.52 19.21 1.57
N GLU A 91 14.41 19.79 2.78
CA GLU A 91 15.52 20.38 3.53
C GLU A 91 16.64 19.36 3.79
N LEU A 92 16.28 18.13 4.15
CA LEU A 92 17.22 17.06 4.46
C LEU A 92 17.56 16.19 3.24
N ASN A 93 16.84 16.34 2.14
CA ASN A 93 16.89 15.46 0.97
C ASN A 93 16.69 13.97 1.34
N VAL A 94 15.67 13.70 2.15
CA VAL A 94 15.37 12.36 2.71
C VAL A 94 13.91 12.01 2.44
N PRO A 95 13.60 10.79 1.96
CA PRO A 95 12.22 10.33 1.83
C PRO A 95 11.58 10.14 3.21
N ILE A 96 10.36 10.67 3.35
CA ILE A 96 9.52 10.48 4.53
C ILE A 96 8.31 9.65 4.13
N VAL A 97 8.11 8.54 4.85
CA VAL A 97 6.95 7.67 4.72
C VAL A 97 6.07 7.84 5.94
N THR A 98 4.76 7.99 5.75
CA THR A 98 3.81 8.16 6.85
C THR A 98 2.52 7.42 6.56
N ALA A 99 1.93 6.86 7.60
CA ALA A 99 0.57 6.33 7.55
C ALA A 99 -0.45 7.44 7.84
N MET A 100 -1.67 7.24 7.35
CA MET A 100 -2.83 8.08 7.64
C MET A 100 -4.07 7.19 7.78
N GLN A 101 -4.96 7.56 8.70
CA GLN A 101 -6.20 6.84 8.89
C GLN A 101 -7.18 7.17 7.76
N MET A 102 -7.81 6.15 7.19
CA MET A 102 -8.88 6.30 6.19
C MET A 102 -10.17 6.80 6.84
N ASN A 103 -11.09 7.34 6.03
CA ASN A 103 -12.43 7.63 6.51
C ASN A 103 -13.16 6.34 6.92
N ARG A 104 -14.03 6.42 7.94
CA ARG A 104 -14.92 5.30 8.32
C ARG A 104 -15.75 4.74 7.16
N ALA A 105 -16.08 5.57 6.17
CA ALA A 105 -16.78 5.12 4.96
C ALA A 105 -15.94 4.15 4.10
N GLY A 106 -14.61 4.33 4.07
CA GLY A 106 -13.64 3.49 3.36
C GLY A 106 -13.13 2.26 4.15
N GLU A 107 -13.47 2.14 5.44
CA GLU A 107 -13.03 1.02 6.31
C GLU A 107 -13.89 -0.27 6.15
N ASN A 108 -14.93 -0.27 5.30
CA ASN A 108 -15.96 -1.32 5.32
C ASN A 108 -15.53 -2.66 4.68
N GLN A 109 -15.11 -3.61 5.51
CA GLN A 109 -14.67 -4.97 5.12
C GLN A 109 -15.75 -5.92 4.58
N ASN A 110 -17.05 -5.58 4.69
CA ASN A 110 -18.17 -6.46 4.31
C ASN A 110 -18.95 -6.00 3.06
N ARG A 111 -18.34 -5.18 2.21
CA ARG A 111 -18.94 -4.74 0.94
C ARG A 111 -18.40 -5.55 -0.22
N ARG A 112 -19.23 -5.76 -1.25
CA ARG A 112 -18.76 -6.25 -2.55
C ARG A 112 -17.71 -5.26 -3.09
N SER A 113 -16.73 -5.74 -3.83
CA SER A 113 -15.70 -4.91 -4.47
C SER A 113 -16.30 -3.73 -5.25
N SER A 114 -17.45 -3.94 -5.90
CA SER A 114 -18.19 -2.90 -6.63
C SER A 114 -18.74 -1.75 -5.78
N THR A 115 -18.84 -1.91 -4.46
CA THR A 115 -19.38 -0.90 -3.52
C THR A 115 -18.29 -0.29 -2.63
N LEU A 116 -17.03 -0.68 -2.84
CA LEU A 116 -15.90 -0.10 -2.15
C LEU A 116 -15.44 1.16 -2.86
N THR A 117 -15.24 2.20 -2.07
CA THR A 117 -14.66 3.45 -2.53
C THR A 117 -13.15 3.34 -2.39
N ASP A 118 -12.48 3.04 -3.49
CA ASP A 118 -11.01 2.94 -3.59
C ASP A 118 -10.41 4.17 -4.28
N ASP A 119 -11.06 5.32 -4.12
CA ASP A 119 -10.64 6.57 -4.74
C ASP A 119 -10.21 7.61 -3.69
N SER A 120 -9.89 8.81 -4.17
CA SER A 120 -9.46 9.92 -3.31
C SER A 120 -10.49 10.27 -2.23
N SER A 121 -11.78 10.00 -2.41
CA SER A 121 -12.82 10.31 -1.41
C SER A 121 -12.79 9.37 -0.19
N ALA A 122 -12.15 8.20 -0.32
CA ALA A 122 -11.92 7.26 0.77
C ALA A 122 -10.91 7.78 1.81
N ILE A 123 -10.05 8.70 1.40
CA ILE A 123 -9.13 9.40 2.27
C ILE A 123 -9.78 10.73 2.62
N ALA A 124 -10.23 10.89 3.86
CA ALA A 124 -10.68 12.19 4.34
C ALA A 124 -9.60 13.22 4.01
N LEU A 125 -10.02 14.39 3.52
CA LEU A 125 -9.11 15.52 3.33
C LEU A 125 -8.10 15.38 2.17
N SER A 126 -8.32 14.42 1.26
CA SER A 126 -7.40 13.99 0.19
C SER A 126 -6.91 15.06 -0.79
N ASP A 127 -7.69 16.09 -1.11
CA ASP A 127 -7.28 17.07 -2.12
C ASP A 127 -5.99 17.81 -1.74
N ARG A 128 -5.86 18.22 -0.47
CA ARG A 128 -4.64 18.86 0.05
C ARG A 128 -3.47 17.87 0.11
N LEU A 129 -3.75 16.61 0.44
CA LEU A 129 -2.75 15.55 0.56
C LEU A 129 -2.06 15.29 -0.76
N GLN A 130 -2.88 15.15 -1.81
CA GLN A 130 -2.40 14.92 -3.15
C GLN A 130 -1.47 16.05 -3.58
N TRP A 131 -1.76 17.30 -3.26
CA TRP A 131 -0.92 18.43 -3.70
C TRP A 131 0.52 18.33 -3.19
N PHE A 132 0.73 17.94 -1.93
CA PHE A 132 2.06 17.91 -1.31
C PHE A 132 2.80 16.58 -1.50
N ALA A 133 2.09 15.45 -1.48
CA ALA A 133 2.71 14.14 -1.55
C ALA A 133 3.29 13.83 -2.94
N SER A 134 4.41 13.11 -2.95
CA SER A 134 5.02 12.56 -4.16
C SER A 134 4.42 11.21 -4.55
N PHE A 135 3.95 10.44 -3.58
CA PHE A 135 3.29 9.16 -3.75
C PHE A 135 2.14 9.06 -2.73
N VAL A 136 0.96 8.64 -3.16
CA VAL A 136 -0.20 8.37 -2.31
C VAL A 136 -0.81 7.06 -2.76
N SER A 137 -1.06 6.17 -1.81
CA SER A 137 -1.69 4.87 -2.07
C SER A 137 -2.62 4.46 -0.93
N ILE A 138 -3.66 3.72 -1.26
CA ILE A 138 -4.50 3.01 -0.29
C ILE A 138 -3.93 1.61 -0.11
N PHE A 139 -3.62 1.24 1.13
CA PHE A 139 -3.28 -0.14 1.47
C PHE A 139 -4.46 -0.77 2.21
N ARG A 140 -5.08 -1.79 1.63
CA ARG A 140 -6.23 -2.46 2.24
C ARG A 140 -6.22 -3.96 2.01
N ARG A 141 -6.99 -4.67 2.83
CA ARG A 141 -7.29 -6.08 2.61
C ARG A 141 -8.18 -6.23 1.38
N LYS A 142 -7.96 -7.29 0.60
CA LYS A 142 -8.84 -7.69 -0.48
C LYS A 142 -10.17 -8.22 0.08
N THR A 143 -11.24 -8.00 -0.65
CA THR A 143 -12.53 -8.63 -0.33
C THR A 143 -12.54 -10.10 -0.76
N VAL A 144 -13.53 -10.86 -0.30
CA VAL A 144 -13.63 -12.30 -0.62
C VAL A 144 -13.83 -12.53 -2.12
N ASP A 145 -14.61 -11.68 -2.78
CA ASP A 145 -14.82 -11.67 -4.23
C ASP A 145 -13.53 -11.31 -5.00
N GLU A 146 -12.73 -10.36 -4.50
CA GLU A 146 -11.42 -10.05 -5.10
C GLU A 146 -10.45 -11.23 -4.97
N ILE A 147 -10.40 -11.90 -3.82
CA ILE A 147 -9.55 -13.08 -3.63
C ILE A 147 -10.02 -14.24 -4.51
N ALA A 148 -11.33 -14.41 -4.68
CA ALA A 148 -11.88 -15.43 -5.56
C ALA A 148 -11.53 -15.16 -7.03
N MET A 149 -11.57 -13.89 -7.45
CA MET A 149 -11.29 -13.49 -8.83
C MET A 149 -9.79 -13.45 -9.16
N ASP A 150 -8.95 -12.94 -8.26
CA ASP A 150 -7.50 -12.89 -8.47
C ASP A 150 -6.87 -14.28 -8.26
N GLY A 151 -7.39 -15.04 -7.31
CA GLY A 151 -6.79 -16.27 -6.79
C GLY A 151 -5.90 -16.01 -5.57
N ARG A 152 -5.89 -16.97 -4.64
CA ARG A 152 -5.20 -16.86 -3.34
C ARG A 152 -3.69 -16.65 -3.46
N GLN A 153 -3.07 -17.06 -4.56
CA GLN A 153 -1.63 -16.90 -4.78
C GLN A 153 -1.19 -15.43 -4.88
N PHE A 154 -2.11 -14.51 -5.20
CA PHE A 154 -1.86 -13.08 -5.30
C PHE A 154 -2.16 -12.33 -4.00
N GLY A 155 -1.96 -12.98 -2.85
CA GLY A 155 -1.99 -12.32 -1.56
C GLY A 155 -3.37 -11.94 -1.02
N SER A 156 -3.38 -11.54 0.25
CA SER A 156 -4.57 -11.11 0.98
C SER A 156 -4.82 -9.59 0.96
N HIS A 157 -3.84 -8.79 0.55
CA HIS A 157 -3.88 -7.33 0.55
C HIS A 157 -3.53 -6.74 -0.82
N LYS A 158 -3.96 -5.51 -1.04
CA LYS A 158 -3.55 -4.71 -2.20
C LYS A 158 -3.18 -3.29 -1.82
N LEU A 159 -2.24 -2.73 -2.57
CA LEU A 159 -1.80 -1.36 -2.54
C LEU A 159 -2.26 -0.69 -3.84
N ILE A 160 -3.20 0.24 -3.72
CA ILE A 160 -3.80 0.95 -4.85
C ILE A 160 -3.16 2.34 -4.93
N PRO A 161 -2.34 2.63 -5.95
CA PRO A 161 -1.76 3.95 -6.14
C PRO A 161 -2.84 4.96 -6.55
N LEU A 162 -3.00 6.02 -5.77
CA LEU A 162 -3.91 7.13 -6.12
C LEU A 162 -3.17 8.27 -6.82
N LYS A 163 -1.91 8.52 -6.43
CA LYS A 163 -1.09 9.57 -7.01
C LYS A 163 0.37 9.15 -7.04
N THR A 164 1.02 9.37 -8.16
CA THR A 164 2.47 9.18 -8.35
C THR A 164 3.03 10.39 -9.10
N ARG A 165 4.09 11.02 -8.59
CA ARG A 165 4.82 12.03 -9.36
C ARG A 165 5.83 11.31 -10.27
N PHE A 166 5.68 11.45 -11.58
CA PHE A 166 6.52 10.79 -12.58
C PHE A 166 7.99 11.23 -12.43
N GLN A 167 8.88 10.29 -12.13
CA GLN A 167 10.32 10.44 -12.28
C GLN A 167 10.94 9.12 -12.72
N GLY A 168 10.95 8.88 -14.04
CA GLY A 168 11.63 7.72 -14.63
C GLY A 168 11.10 7.37 -16.02
N LYS A 169 11.98 6.80 -16.86
CA LYS A 169 11.65 6.32 -18.21
C LYS A 169 10.66 5.14 -18.20
N ASP A 170 10.65 4.37 -17.10
CA ASP A 170 9.82 3.17 -16.89
C ASP A 170 8.74 3.40 -15.81
N ALA A 171 8.27 4.64 -15.62
CA ALA A 171 7.27 4.99 -14.59
C ALA A 171 5.85 4.45 -14.88
N ALA A 172 5.63 3.85 -16.05
CA ALA A 172 4.34 3.49 -16.63
C ALA A 172 4.00 2.02 -16.38
N GLY A 173 3.58 1.70 -15.16
CA GLY A 173 3.00 0.39 -14.86
C GLY A 173 1.86 0.50 -13.85
N HIS A 174 2.02 1.39 -12.88
CA HIS A 174 1.15 1.48 -11.70
C HIS A 174 -0.12 2.33 -11.91
N GLN A 175 -0.15 3.18 -12.95
CA GLN A 175 -1.37 3.89 -13.38
C GLN A 175 -1.91 3.33 -14.70
N ASP A 176 -1.31 2.25 -15.20
CA ASP A 176 -1.72 1.66 -16.45
C ASP A 176 -3.12 1.11 -16.29
N ILE A 177 -3.92 1.39 -17.31
CA ILE A 177 -5.26 0.84 -17.42
C ILE A 177 -5.08 -0.56 -17.98
N ILE A 178 -5.29 -1.56 -17.13
CA ILE A 178 -5.22 -2.97 -17.49
C ILE A 178 -6.62 -3.40 -17.93
N ARG A 179 -6.69 -4.05 -19.09
CA ARG A 179 -7.87 -4.79 -19.53
C ARG A 179 -7.93 -6.09 -18.77
N ARG A 180 -8.89 -6.20 -17.85
CA ARG A 180 -9.13 -7.39 -17.06
C ARG A 180 -10.29 -8.18 -17.66
N PRO A 181 -10.09 -9.46 -18.04
CA PRO A 181 -11.21 -10.34 -18.38
C PRO A 181 -11.98 -10.69 -17.10
N ILE A 182 -13.30 -10.55 -17.17
CA ILE A 182 -14.24 -10.93 -16.12
C ILE A 182 -15.15 -12.01 -16.71
N ILE A 183 -15.20 -13.15 -16.02
CA ILE A 183 -16.11 -14.24 -16.35
C ILE A 183 -17.18 -14.26 -15.27
N GLU A 184 -18.41 -13.95 -15.68
CA GLU A 184 -19.58 -14.09 -14.82
C GLU A 184 -20.43 -15.24 -15.36
N GLU A 185 -20.75 -16.20 -14.50
CA GLU A 185 -21.70 -17.25 -14.83
C GLU A 185 -23.11 -16.72 -14.55
N THR A 186 -23.88 -16.48 -15.60
CA THR A 186 -25.29 -16.06 -15.50
C THR A 186 -26.16 -17.10 -16.18
N GLU A 187 -27.10 -17.68 -15.42
CA GLU A 187 -28.07 -18.66 -15.92
C GLU A 187 -27.42 -19.87 -16.64
N GLY A 188 -26.27 -20.33 -16.14
CA GLY A 188 -25.53 -21.46 -16.70
C GLY A 188 -24.80 -21.15 -18.01
N ARG A 189 -24.63 -19.87 -18.36
CA ARG A 189 -23.80 -19.41 -19.47
C ARG A 189 -22.67 -18.55 -18.93
N GLU A 190 -21.46 -18.83 -19.38
CA GLU A 190 -20.29 -18.00 -19.13
C GLU A 190 -20.37 -16.74 -20.01
N ILE A 191 -20.44 -15.58 -19.37
CA ILE A 191 -20.38 -14.29 -20.05
C ILE A 191 -18.98 -13.74 -19.86
N HIS A 192 -18.25 -13.63 -20.96
CA HIS A 192 -16.94 -13.00 -21.00
C HIS A 192 -17.13 -11.51 -21.20
N SER A 193 -16.71 -10.72 -20.23
CA SER A 193 -16.69 -9.26 -20.32
C SER A 193 -15.29 -8.73 -20.03
N GLU A 194 -14.98 -7.54 -20.54
CA GLU A 194 -13.73 -6.86 -20.24
C GLU A 194 -14.00 -5.64 -19.37
N ARG A 195 -13.20 -5.45 -18.34
CA ARG A 195 -13.21 -4.25 -17.51
C ARG A 195 -11.86 -3.58 -17.53
N LEU A 196 -11.89 -2.26 -17.66
CA LEU A 196 -10.71 -1.42 -17.51
C LEU A 196 -10.52 -1.10 -16.03
N GLU A 197 -9.39 -1.52 -15.47
CA GLU A 197 -9.02 -1.26 -14.07
C GLU A 197 -7.63 -0.64 -14.00
N TYR A 198 -7.41 0.27 -13.05
CA TYR A 198 -6.07 0.75 -12.75
C TYR A 198 -5.25 -0.37 -12.12
N ASN A 199 -3.98 -0.46 -12.52
CA ASN A 199 -3.07 -1.42 -11.91
C ASN A 199 -2.89 -1.16 -10.40
N TYR A 200 -2.69 -2.23 -9.64
CA TYR A 200 -2.40 -2.19 -8.21
C TYR A 200 -1.39 -3.29 -7.86
N LEU A 201 -0.71 -3.14 -6.73
CA LEU A 201 0.23 -4.13 -6.23
C LEU A 201 -0.43 -5.03 -5.20
N ASN A 202 -0.06 -6.30 -5.19
CA ASN A 202 -0.60 -7.33 -4.33
C ASN A 202 0.41 -7.73 -3.26
N PHE A 203 -0.08 -7.97 -2.05
CA PHE A 203 0.75 -8.36 -0.92
C PHE A 203 0.11 -9.49 -0.13
N GLU A 204 0.94 -10.44 0.31
CA GLU A 204 0.55 -11.35 1.39
C GLU A 204 0.99 -10.74 2.71
N VAL A 205 0.09 -10.73 3.69
CA VAL A 205 0.35 -10.16 5.00
C VAL A 205 0.03 -11.20 6.06
N ASP A 206 1.09 -11.85 6.52
CA ASP A 206 1.05 -12.83 7.59
C ASP A 206 1.64 -12.20 8.86
N ASN A 207 0.75 -11.61 9.67
CA ASN A 207 1.10 -10.90 10.90
C ASN A 207 2.01 -9.67 10.63
N PHE A 208 3.32 -9.80 10.83
CA PHE A 208 4.31 -8.76 10.54
C PHE A 208 5.12 -9.03 9.27
N LEU A 209 4.96 -10.20 8.65
CA LEU A 209 5.59 -10.53 7.39
C LEU A 209 4.73 -9.97 6.26
N VAL A 210 5.34 -9.14 5.41
CA VAL A 210 4.72 -8.58 4.22
C VAL A 210 5.54 -9.03 3.02
N GLU A 211 4.91 -9.74 2.10
CA GLU A 211 5.55 -10.26 0.89
C GLU A 211 4.85 -9.70 -0.35
N ASP A 212 5.64 -9.26 -1.32
CA ASP A 212 5.14 -8.87 -2.64
C ASP A 212 4.61 -10.10 -3.39
N ARG A 213 3.42 -9.98 -3.97
CA ARG A 213 2.74 -11.02 -4.74
C ARG A 213 2.39 -10.56 -6.16
N GLY A 214 3.13 -9.60 -6.70
CA GLY A 214 2.97 -9.09 -8.06
C GLY A 214 1.86 -8.04 -8.19
N SER A 215 1.58 -7.63 -9.41
CA SER A 215 0.62 -6.60 -9.77
C SER A 215 -0.67 -7.17 -10.36
N LEU A 216 -1.68 -6.33 -10.65
CA LEU A 216 -2.85 -6.74 -11.42
C LEU A 216 -2.45 -7.22 -12.83
N ALA A 217 -1.40 -6.66 -13.42
CA ALA A 217 -0.90 -7.13 -14.71
C ALA A 217 -0.47 -8.61 -14.63
N ASP A 218 0.23 -9.00 -13.57
CA ASP A 218 0.65 -10.39 -13.34
C ASP A 218 -0.56 -11.32 -13.10
N VAL A 219 -1.60 -10.82 -12.43
CA VAL A 219 -2.89 -11.54 -12.26
C VAL A 219 -3.53 -11.81 -13.62
N VAL A 220 -3.62 -10.78 -14.47
CA VAL A 220 -4.23 -10.88 -15.79
C VAL A 220 -3.42 -11.81 -16.68
N GLU A 221 -2.09 -11.68 -16.69
CA GLU A 221 -1.21 -12.56 -17.48
C GLU A 221 -1.38 -14.02 -17.06
N ALA A 222 -1.36 -14.33 -15.76
CA ALA A 222 -1.56 -15.69 -15.26
C ALA A 222 -2.95 -16.23 -15.58
N THR A 223 -3.95 -15.36 -15.65
CA THR A 223 -5.34 -15.72 -15.98
C THR A 223 -5.45 -16.05 -17.47
N THR A 224 -4.89 -15.21 -18.36
CA THR A 224 -4.83 -15.46 -19.81
C THR A 224 -4.07 -16.74 -20.14
N GLN A 225 -2.91 -16.97 -19.51
CA GLN A 225 -2.13 -18.19 -19.73
C GLN A 225 -2.89 -19.46 -19.33
N ARG A 226 -3.75 -19.41 -18.30
CA ARG A 226 -4.59 -20.55 -17.93
C ARG A 226 -5.62 -20.85 -19.01
N PHE A 227 -6.24 -19.83 -19.61
CA PHE A 227 -7.18 -20.02 -20.71
C PHE A 227 -6.52 -20.65 -21.93
N ASP A 228 -5.35 -20.15 -22.34
CA ASP A 228 -4.63 -20.71 -23.49
C ASP A 228 -4.31 -22.21 -23.29
N ILE A 229 -3.98 -22.62 -22.06
CA ILE A 229 -3.71 -24.02 -21.71
C ILE A 229 -4.99 -24.87 -21.72
N GLU A 230 -6.10 -24.35 -21.20
CA GLU A 230 -7.38 -25.06 -21.22
C GLU A 230 -7.92 -25.22 -22.64
N GLU A 231 -7.88 -24.16 -23.46
CA GLU A 231 -8.23 -24.25 -24.88
C GLU A 231 -7.33 -25.22 -25.63
N ALA A 232 -6.01 -25.21 -25.38
CA ALA A 232 -5.09 -26.16 -25.99
C ALA A 232 -5.35 -27.61 -25.56
N ARG A 233 -5.78 -27.85 -24.31
CA ARG A 233 -6.19 -29.19 -23.84
C ARG A 233 -7.48 -29.65 -24.51
N VAL A 234 -8.48 -28.76 -24.63
CA VAL A 234 -9.75 -29.07 -25.30
C VAL A 234 -9.53 -29.34 -26.79
N MET A 235 -8.64 -28.61 -27.46
CA MET A 235 -8.30 -28.85 -28.87
C MET A 235 -7.35 -30.05 -29.08
N GLY A 236 -6.52 -30.41 -28.10
CA GLY A 236 -5.58 -31.53 -28.17
C GLY A 236 -6.22 -32.91 -27.96
N ASP A 237 -7.41 -32.98 -27.37
CA ASP A 237 -8.17 -34.24 -27.18
C ASP A 237 -9.02 -34.61 -28.43
N GLY A 238 -8.91 -33.82 -29.51
CA GLY A 238 -9.63 -34.04 -30.76
C GLY A 238 -8.99 -35.02 -31.75
N SER A 239 -7.80 -35.58 -31.46
CA SER A 239 -7.17 -36.56 -32.36
C SER A 239 -6.43 -37.67 -31.61
N THR A 240 -7.16 -38.67 -31.13
CA THR A 240 -6.65 -40.05 -31.13
C THR A 240 -7.83 -40.99 -31.31
N THR A 241 -8.18 -41.23 -32.57
CA THR A 241 -8.82 -42.49 -32.96
C THR A 241 -7.97 -43.09 -34.07
N ILE A 242 -7.48 -44.28 -33.74
CA ILE A 242 -6.75 -45.31 -34.50
C ILE A 242 -6.94 -45.24 -36.02
#